data_AF-A0A4U8V075-F1
#
_entry.id   AF-A0A4U8V075-F1
#
_cell.length_a   1.000
_cell.length_b   1.000
_cell.length_c   1.000
_cell.angle_alpha   90.00
_cell.angle_beta   90.00
_cell.angle_gamma   90.00
#
_symmetry.space_group_name_H-M   'P 1'
#
loop_
_entity.id
_entity.type
_entity.pdbx_description
1 polymer ?
#
loop_
_entity_poly.entity_id
_entity_poly.type
_entity_poly.pdbx_seq_one_letter_code
_entity_poly.pdbx_strand_id
1 'polypeptide(L)'
;MFPGAALLKAFSLVFPLLAVSSLAEQMSREGCGETKGCLFKPAGCDPSLDCTIAVVFFVDGPNSLRIQLVAQSILPPVPLQYIAMAFSHDAQMGEDAVTECVLGSSGSFGGGEPEVFLSYNHGKANDRIYLNQTESGIMIKNIEGGLIDGRLTCQFSQQIIPQMSSKGEQIWPLNHKYFIMGATGSAQPDDISIPSFFSNDPFAFTK
;
A
#
# COMPACT_ATOMS: atom_id res chain seq x y z
N MET A 1 -71.47 -9.14 -30.82
CA MET A 1 -70.21 -8.92 -31.56
C MET A 1 -69.39 -7.95 -30.72
N PHE A 2 -68.52 -8.48 -29.86
CA PHE A 2 -67.81 -7.69 -28.84
C PHE A 2 -66.56 -7.03 -29.45
N PRO A 3 -66.32 -5.73 -29.23
CA PRO A 3 -65.06 -5.08 -29.56
C PRO A 3 -64.02 -5.33 -28.45
N GLY A 4 -62.74 -5.26 -28.82
CA GLY A 4 -61.60 -5.60 -27.97
C GLY A 4 -61.01 -4.45 -27.13
N ALA A 5 -59.73 -4.65 -26.79
CA ALA A 5 -58.80 -3.86 -25.96
C ALA A 5 -58.84 -4.25 -24.46
N ALA A 6 -57.73 -4.37 -23.73
CA ALA A 6 -56.36 -3.95 -23.96
C ALA A 6 -55.36 -4.93 -23.28
N LEU A 7 -54.25 -5.21 -23.95
CA LEU A 7 -53.07 -5.88 -23.39
C LEU A 7 -52.35 -4.93 -22.43
N LEU A 8 -52.32 -5.30 -21.14
CA LEU A 8 -51.51 -4.64 -20.13
C LEU A 8 -50.03 -4.96 -20.41
N LYS A 9 -49.29 -4.03 -21.01
CA LYS A 9 -47.82 -4.15 -21.14
C LYS A 9 -47.21 -3.87 -19.78
N ALA A 10 -46.64 -4.90 -19.15
CA ALA A 10 -45.80 -4.76 -17.98
C ALA A 10 -44.56 -3.92 -18.35
N PHE A 11 -44.49 -2.70 -17.83
CA PHE A 11 -43.28 -1.89 -17.89
C PHE A 11 -42.30 -2.43 -16.85
N SER A 12 -41.32 -3.22 -17.31
CA SER A 12 -40.20 -3.65 -16.48
C SER A 12 -39.32 -2.43 -16.18
N LEU A 13 -39.42 -1.89 -14.97
CA LEU A 13 -38.50 -0.88 -14.46
C LEU A 13 -37.12 -1.53 -14.29
N VAL A 14 -36.28 -1.39 -15.31
CA VAL A 14 -34.84 -1.69 -15.22
C VAL A 14 -34.21 -0.53 -14.44
N PHE A 15 -34.07 -0.69 -13.12
CA PHE A 15 -33.19 0.17 -12.35
C PHE A 15 -31.75 -0.09 -12.83
N PRO A 16 -31.02 0.92 -13.31
CA PRO A 16 -29.60 0.74 -13.59
C PRO A 16 -28.93 0.40 -12.26
N LEU A 17 -28.31 -0.78 -12.18
CA LEU A 17 -27.42 -1.14 -11.10
C LEU A 17 -26.24 -0.16 -11.18
N LEU A 18 -26.30 0.92 -10.41
CA LEU A 18 -25.15 1.79 -10.20
C LEU A 18 -24.08 0.89 -9.57
N ALA A 19 -23.08 0.50 -10.38
CA ALA A 19 -21.90 -0.14 -9.86
C ALA A 19 -21.30 0.80 -8.82
N VAL A 20 -21.38 0.40 -7.56
CA VAL A 20 -20.63 1.05 -6.49
C VAL A 20 -19.17 0.76 -6.83
N SER A 21 -18.51 1.71 -7.47
CA SER A 21 -17.07 1.62 -7.70
C SER A 21 -16.44 1.67 -6.32
N SER A 22 -16.01 0.50 -5.82
CA SER A 22 -15.34 0.39 -4.53
C SER A 22 -14.07 1.23 -4.56
N LEU A 23 -13.84 1.97 -3.46
CA LEU A 23 -12.78 2.96 -3.29
C LEU A 23 -11.33 2.44 -3.36
N ALA A 24 -11.11 1.14 -3.61
CA ALA A 24 -9.77 0.61 -3.80
C ALA A 24 -9.57 0.36 -5.29
N GLU A 25 -8.67 1.12 -5.92
CA GLU A 25 -8.11 0.69 -7.19
C GLU A 25 -7.54 -0.72 -6.97
N GLN A 26 -8.17 -1.71 -7.58
CA GLN A 26 -7.84 -3.10 -7.35
C GLN A 26 -6.38 -3.30 -7.75
N MET A 27 -5.53 -3.65 -6.79
CA MET A 27 -4.12 -3.92 -7.05
C MET A 27 -4.03 -4.97 -8.17
N SER A 28 -3.47 -4.56 -9.32
CA SER A 28 -3.44 -5.36 -10.53
C SER A 28 -2.00 -5.59 -11.00
N ARG A 29 -1.79 -6.74 -11.65
CA ARG A 29 -0.53 -7.11 -12.31
C ARG A 29 -0.32 -6.41 -13.64
N GLU A 30 -1.34 -5.74 -14.17
CA GLU A 30 -1.27 -5.03 -15.45
C GLU A 30 -0.23 -3.89 -15.39
N GLY A 31 0.71 -3.93 -16.34
CA GLY A 31 1.82 -2.97 -16.44
C GLY A 31 3.06 -3.31 -15.60
N CYS A 32 3.05 -4.40 -14.83
CA CYS A 32 4.23 -4.83 -14.06
C CYS A 32 5.43 -5.13 -14.97
N GLY A 33 6.57 -4.51 -14.69
CA GLY A 33 7.80 -4.65 -15.48
C GLY A 33 7.91 -3.69 -16.67
N GLU A 34 6.85 -2.93 -16.95
CA GLU A 34 6.83 -1.91 -18.02
C GLU A 34 6.59 -0.52 -17.44
N THR A 35 5.41 -0.32 -16.83
CA THR A 35 4.96 0.98 -16.28
C THR A 35 4.84 0.97 -14.76
N LYS A 36 4.78 -0.23 -14.15
CA LYS A 36 4.70 -0.43 -12.70
C LYS A 36 5.84 -1.31 -12.21
N GLY A 37 6.39 -0.97 -11.05
CA GLY A 37 7.22 -1.87 -10.28
C GLY A 37 6.33 -2.75 -9.41
N CYS A 38 6.59 -4.06 -9.38
CA CYS A 38 5.74 -4.99 -8.68
C CYS A 38 6.54 -6.10 -7.97
N LEU A 39 6.14 -6.40 -6.75
CA LEU A 39 6.63 -7.50 -5.93
C LEU A 39 5.43 -8.29 -5.42
N PHE A 40 5.38 -9.57 -5.72
CA PHE A 40 4.31 -10.47 -5.27
C PHE A 40 4.91 -11.73 -4.66
N LYS A 41 4.45 -12.09 -3.47
CA LYS A 41 4.91 -13.31 -2.78
C LYS A 41 3.71 -14.10 -2.25
N PRO A 42 3.58 -15.39 -2.62
CA PRO A 42 4.44 -16.13 -3.55
C PRO A 42 4.38 -15.57 -4.99
N ALA A 43 5.38 -15.87 -5.81
CA ALA A 43 5.39 -15.40 -7.19
C ALA A 43 4.13 -15.91 -7.93
N GLY A 44 3.41 -15.02 -8.62
CA GLY A 44 2.18 -15.35 -9.34
C GLY A 44 0.88 -15.27 -8.53
N CYS A 45 0.92 -15.01 -7.21
CA CYS A 45 -0.28 -14.87 -6.38
C CYS A 45 -1.23 -13.75 -6.83
N ASP A 46 -2.52 -13.87 -6.52
CA ASP A 46 -3.50 -12.81 -6.64
C ASP A 46 -3.53 -12.00 -5.33
N PRO A 47 -3.31 -10.67 -5.39
CA PRO A 47 -3.29 -9.81 -4.20
C PRO A 47 -4.60 -9.82 -3.41
N SER A 48 -5.72 -10.10 -4.06
CA SER A 48 -7.04 -10.20 -3.42
C SER A 48 -7.33 -11.57 -2.80
N LEU A 49 -6.60 -12.62 -3.19
CA LEU A 49 -6.93 -14.00 -2.81
C LEU A 49 -5.84 -14.67 -1.98
N ASP A 50 -4.60 -14.75 -2.46
CA ASP A 50 -3.58 -15.68 -1.93
C ASP A 50 -2.17 -15.10 -1.76
N CYS A 51 -1.93 -13.81 -2.03
CA CYS A 51 -0.64 -13.21 -1.71
C CYS A 51 -0.40 -13.14 -0.19
N THR A 52 0.78 -13.54 0.26
CA THR A 52 1.28 -13.23 1.62
C THR A 52 1.62 -11.76 1.73
N ILE A 53 2.30 -11.23 0.70
CA ILE A 53 2.54 -9.80 0.53
C ILE A 53 2.57 -9.44 -0.95
N ALA A 54 2.09 -8.25 -1.27
CA ALA A 54 2.17 -7.64 -2.58
C ALA A 54 2.46 -6.14 -2.46
N VAL A 55 3.36 -5.66 -3.30
CA VAL A 55 3.73 -4.25 -3.44
C VAL A 55 3.62 -3.91 -4.92
N VAL A 56 2.87 -2.86 -5.23
CA VAL A 56 2.79 -2.29 -6.57
C VAL A 56 3.03 -0.80 -6.46
N PHE A 57 3.92 -0.26 -7.28
CA PHE A 57 4.24 1.16 -7.26
C PHE A 57 4.48 1.70 -8.66
N PHE A 58 4.08 2.95 -8.88
CA PHE A 58 4.22 3.63 -10.17
C PHE A 58 4.12 5.14 -10.03
N VAL A 59 4.72 5.86 -10.97
CA VAL A 59 4.64 7.31 -11.02
C VAL A 59 3.26 7.73 -11.53
N ASP A 60 2.51 8.49 -10.73
CA ASP A 60 1.17 8.99 -11.09
C ASP A 60 1.12 10.52 -11.24
N GLY A 61 2.27 11.20 -11.14
CA GLY A 61 2.40 12.64 -11.38
C GLY A 61 3.85 13.13 -11.35
N PRO A 62 4.11 14.43 -11.60
CA PRO A 62 5.46 14.99 -11.77
C PRO A 62 6.43 14.77 -10.61
N ASN A 63 5.92 14.63 -9.38
CA ASN A 63 6.69 14.34 -8.17
C ASN A 63 5.90 13.43 -7.23
N SER A 64 5.22 12.42 -7.79
CA SER A 64 4.28 11.58 -7.05
C SER A 64 4.48 10.11 -7.44
N LEU A 65 4.81 9.31 -6.45
CA LEU A 65 4.91 7.87 -6.51
C LEU A 65 3.71 7.27 -5.80
N ARG A 66 2.81 6.64 -6.55
CA ARG A 66 1.73 5.85 -5.95
C ARG A 66 2.30 4.52 -5.49
N ILE A 67 1.99 4.16 -4.25
CA ILE A 67 2.37 2.89 -3.63
C ILE A 67 1.10 2.21 -3.16
N GLN A 68 0.95 0.94 -3.53
CA GLN A 68 -0.13 0.05 -3.13
C GLN A 68 0.50 -1.16 -2.44
N LEU A 69 -0.01 -1.49 -1.27
CA LEU A 69 0.51 -2.52 -0.38
C LEU A 69 -0.64 -3.44 0.06
N VAL A 70 -0.43 -4.75 -0.03
CA VAL A 70 -1.33 -5.75 0.53
C VAL A 70 -0.53 -6.82 1.27
N ALA A 71 -0.95 -7.20 2.48
CA ALA A 71 -0.42 -8.37 3.17
C ALA A 71 -1.54 -9.17 3.85
N GLN A 72 -1.29 -10.45 4.06
CA GLN A 72 -2.13 -11.26 4.92
C GLN A 72 -2.07 -10.74 6.36
N SER A 73 -3.22 -10.63 7.04
CA SER A 73 -3.24 -10.24 8.45
C SER A 73 -2.72 -11.35 9.35
N ILE A 74 -2.04 -10.98 10.43
CA ILE A 74 -1.55 -11.88 11.46
C ILE A 74 -2.72 -12.53 12.21
N LEU A 75 -2.63 -13.84 12.41
CA LEU A 75 -3.56 -14.63 13.20
C LEU A 75 -2.82 -15.31 14.37
N PRO A 76 -3.28 -15.17 15.62
CA PRO A 76 -4.46 -14.38 16.04
C PRO A 76 -4.28 -12.87 15.83
N PRO A 77 -5.37 -12.09 15.69
CA PRO A 77 -5.28 -10.65 15.44
C PRO A 77 -4.47 -9.93 16.52
N VAL A 78 -3.50 -9.13 16.10
CA VAL A 78 -2.74 -8.25 16.98
C VAL A 78 -3.24 -6.80 16.86
N PRO A 79 -3.24 -6.01 17.95
CA PRO A 79 -3.75 -4.63 17.99
C PRO A 79 -3.30 -3.74 16.82
N LEU A 80 -1.99 -3.74 16.53
CA LEU A 80 -1.39 -2.95 15.45
C LEU A 80 -0.53 -3.86 14.57
N GLN A 81 -0.70 -3.71 13.26
CA GLN A 81 0.08 -4.42 12.24
C GLN A 81 0.64 -3.40 11.27
N TYR A 82 1.76 -3.72 10.64
CA TYR A 82 2.32 -2.89 9.58
C TYR A 82 2.52 -3.68 8.29
N ILE A 83 2.48 -2.95 7.18
CA ILE A 83 3.04 -3.35 5.90
C ILE A 83 4.00 -2.25 5.43
N ALA A 84 5.18 -2.63 4.97
CA ALA A 84 6.23 -1.69 4.60
C ALA A 84 6.84 -2.00 3.24
N MET A 85 7.32 -0.95 2.58
CA MET A 85 8.15 -1.00 1.40
C MET A 85 9.49 -0.31 1.72
N ALA A 86 10.60 -0.93 1.34
CA ALA A 86 11.93 -0.33 1.47
C ALA A 86 12.60 -0.13 0.11
N PHE A 87 13.38 0.94 0.04
CA PHE A 87 14.29 1.26 -1.03
C PHE A 87 15.72 1.03 -0.53
N SER A 88 16.44 0.12 -1.17
CA SER A 88 17.79 -0.28 -0.77
C SER A 88 18.79 -0.10 -1.91
N HIS A 89 20.05 0.13 -1.55
CA HIS A 89 21.15 0.17 -2.50
C HIS A 89 21.67 -1.23 -2.87
N ASP A 90 21.30 -2.27 -2.12
CA ASP A 90 21.66 -3.66 -2.41
C ASP A 90 20.50 -4.63 -2.12
N ALA A 91 20.71 -5.93 -2.36
CA ALA A 91 19.66 -6.93 -2.20
C ALA A 91 19.43 -7.38 -0.73
N GLN A 92 20.17 -6.82 0.23
CA GLN A 92 20.15 -7.20 1.65
C GLN A 92 19.47 -6.12 2.48
N MET A 93 18.68 -6.55 3.47
CA MET A 93 18.18 -5.62 4.48
C MET A 93 19.36 -5.08 5.29
N GLY A 94 19.50 -3.76 5.31
CA GLY A 94 20.61 -3.09 5.94
C GLY A 94 20.31 -1.63 6.19
N GLU A 95 20.95 -0.77 5.42
CA GLU A 95 20.76 0.68 5.46
C GLU A 95 19.75 1.03 4.37
N ASP A 96 18.47 1.12 4.73
CA ASP A 96 17.37 1.24 3.77
C ASP A 96 16.44 2.37 4.15
N ALA A 97 15.99 3.16 3.16
CA ALA A 97 14.88 4.08 3.33
C ALA A 97 13.56 3.31 3.27
N VAL A 98 12.72 3.44 4.30
CA VAL A 98 11.50 2.66 4.45
C VAL A 98 10.28 3.58 4.51
N THR A 99 9.21 3.13 3.87
CA THR A 99 7.88 3.67 4.11
C THR A 99 6.99 2.56 4.63
N GLU A 100 6.44 2.74 5.82
CA GLU A 100 5.57 1.77 6.48
C GLU A 100 4.15 2.33 6.64
N CYS A 101 3.17 1.44 6.53
CA CYS A 101 1.77 1.74 6.76
C CYS A 101 1.28 0.87 7.92
N VAL A 102 0.84 1.53 8.99
CA VAL A 102 0.38 0.91 10.24
C VAL A 102 -1.14 0.95 10.28
N LEU A 103 -1.73 -0.17 10.63
CA LEU A 103 -3.17 -0.41 10.64
C LEU A 103 -3.57 -1.07 11.96
N GLY A 104 -4.69 -0.62 12.53
CA GLY A 104 -5.30 -1.22 13.71
C GLY A 104 -6.37 -2.27 13.37
N SER A 105 -6.46 -3.36 14.14
CA SER A 105 -7.41 -4.45 13.93
C SER A 105 -8.81 -4.22 14.52
N SER A 106 -9.18 -2.96 14.80
CA SER A 106 -10.42 -2.50 15.46
C SER A 106 -10.55 -2.90 16.95
N GLY A 107 -10.40 -1.91 17.84
CA GLY A 107 -10.58 -2.01 19.30
C GLY A 107 -9.74 -0.99 20.09
N SER A 108 -10.40 -0.13 20.87
CA SER A 108 -9.88 0.95 21.75
C SER A 108 -9.12 2.15 21.12
N PHE A 109 -8.58 2.05 19.89
CA PHE A 109 -7.90 3.17 19.19
C PHE A 109 -8.64 3.75 17.97
N GLY A 110 -9.94 3.49 17.85
CA GLY A 110 -10.71 3.87 16.65
C GLY A 110 -10.47 2.89 15.51
N GLY A 111 -11.55 2.50 14.83
CA GLY A 111 -11.42 1.62 13.67
C GLY A 111 -10.84 2.35 12.48
N GLY A 112 -9.92 1.67 11.77
CA GLY A 112 -10.05 1.56 10.31
C GLY A 112 -9.02 2.29 9.46
N GLU A 113 -8.52 3.45 9.89
CA GLU A 113 -7.71 4.29 8.98
C GLU A 113 -6.20 3.98 9.07
N PRO A 114 -5.52 3.77 7.95
CA PRO A 114 -4.06 3.59 7.93
C PRO A 114 -3.32 4.87 8.29
N GLU A 115 -2.19 4.71 8.98
CA GLU A 115 -1.21 5.77 9.17
C GLU A 115 0.10 5.39 8.49
N VAL A 116 0.67 6.32 7.72
CA VAL A 116 1.89 6.08 6.94
C VAL A 116 3.05 6.86 7.54
N PHE A 117 4.15 6.17 7.79
CA PHE A 117 5.37 6.73 8.32
C PHE A 117 6.54 6.52 7.36
N LEU A 118 7.46 7.47 7.37
CA LEU A 118 8.81 7.23 6.86
C LEU A 118 9.68 6.75 8.01
N SER A 119 10.50 5.76 7.74
CA SER A 119 11.48 5.23 8.68
C SER A 119 12.76 4.87 7.95
N TYR A 120 13.79 4.53 8.71
CA TYR A 120 15.09 4.19 8.18
C TYR A 120 15.65 2.98 8.91
N ASN A 121 16.13 1.99 8.15
CA ASN A 121 16.75 0.81 8.73
C ASN A 121 18.22 1.08 9.07
N HIS A 122 18.62 0.68 10.27
CA HIS A 122 20.00 0.57 10.70
C HIS A 122 20.34 -0.91 10.91
N GLY A 123 20.80 -1.57 9.85
CA GLY A 123 20.96 -3.02 9.82
C GLY A 123 19.63 -3.75 9.90
N LYS A 124 19.28 -4.26 11.10
CA LYS A 124 18.00 -4.96 11.38
C LYS A 124 17.11 -4.22 12.37
N ALA A 125 17.51 -3.02 12.79
CA ALA A 125 16.69 -2.10 13.56
C ALA A 125 16.05 -1.08 12.61
N ASN A 126 14.93 -0.51 13.02
CA ASN A 126 14.22 0.52 12.25
C ASN A 126 13.89 1.69 13.15
N ASP A 127 14.20 2.90 12.70
CA ASP A 127 13.90 4.15 13.40
C ASP A 127 12.93 5.00 12.58
N ARG A 128 11.81 5.39 13.18
CA ARG A 128 10.85 6.31 12.55
C ARG A 128 11.42 7.71 12.44
N ILE A 129 11.23 8.31 11.27
CA ILE A 129 11.60 9.69 11.02
C ILE A 129 10.44 10.58 11.49
N TYR A 130 10.71 11.43 12.48
CA TYR A 130 9.72 12.38 12.95
C TYR A 130 9.49 13.48 11.92
N LEU A 131 8.27 13.51 11.38
CA LEU A 131 7.73 14.59 10.55
C LEU A 131 6.57 15.25 11.30
N ASN A 132 6.52 16.57 11.30
CA ASN A 132 5.32 17.27 11.77
C ASN A 132 4.16 17.12 10.77
N GLN A 133 2.96 17.55 11.16
CA GLN A 133 1.76 17.38 10.34
C GLN A 133 1.88 18.01 8.93
N THR A 134 2.53 19.16 8.81
CA THR A 134 2.72 19.85 7.53
C THR A 134 3.72 19.11 6.66
N GLU A 135 4.83 18.67 7.24
CA GLU A 135 5.86 17.88 6.56
C GLU A 135 5.29 16.55 6.06
N SER A 136 4.56 15.83 6.92
CA SER A 136 3.87 14.58 6.58
C SER A 136 2.85 14.78 5.45
N GLY A 137 1.97 15.79 5.55
CA GLY A 137 0.96 16.06 4.52
C GLY A 137 1.52 16.57 3.18
N ILE A 138 2.76 17.07 3.16
CA ILE A 138 3.48 17.38 1.91
C ILE A 138 4.06 16.11 1.31
N MET A 139 4.66 15.27 2.15
CA MET A 139 5.44 14.10 1.75
C MET A 139 4.56 12.90 1.35
N ILE A 140 3.46 12.68 2.07
CA ILE A 140 2.52 11.56 1.91
C ILE A 140 1.09 12.09 1.76
N LYS A 141 0.36 11.60 0.76
CA LYS A 141 -1.01 12.03 0.43
C LYS A 141 -1.88 10.85 0.02
N ASN A 142 -3.19 11.08 -0.06
CA ASN A 142 -4.18 10.11 -0.57
C ASN A 142 -4.07 8.75 0.13
N ILE A 143 -3.91 8.78 1.46
CA ILE A 143 -3.81 7.58 2.27
C ILE A 143 -5.19 6.93 2.34
N GLU A 144 -5.26 5.68 1.93
CA GLU A 144 -6.47 4.86 1.92
C GLU A 144 -6.08 3.44 2.31
N GLY A 145 -6.97 2.71 2.97
CA GLY A 145 -6.74 1.31 3.29
C GLY A 145 -7.52 0.85 4.50
N GLY A 146 -7.11 -0.29 5.04
CA GLY A 146 -7.83 -0.95 6.11
C GLY A 146 -7.58 -2.45 6.14
N LEU A 147 -8.27 -3.12 7.06
CA LEU A 147 -8.33 -4.58 7.13
C LEU A 147 -9.56 -5.08 6.36
N ILE A 148 -9.34 -5.62 5.16
CA ILE A 148 -10.40 -6.08 4.25
C ILE A 148 -10.19 -7.58 4.03
N ASP A 149 -11.21 -8.40 4.31
CA ASP A 149 -11.19 -9.86 4.09
C ASP A 149 -9.94 -10.57 4.67
N GLY A 150 -9.51 -10.16 5.87
CA GLY A 150 -8.32 -10.74 6.53
C GLY A 150 -6.99 -10.30 5.90
N ARG A 151 -6.99 -9.17 5.17
CA ARG A 151 -5.81 -8.61 4.51
C ARG A 151 -5.64 -7.16 4.89
N LEU A 152 -4.41 -6.81 5.25
CA LEU A 152 -3.96 -5.43 5.40
C LEU A 152 -3.85 -4.84 4.01
N THR A 153 -4.56 -3.74 3.77
CA THR A 153 -4.51 -3.00 2.51
C THR A 153 -4.11 -1.57 2.81
N CYS A 154 -3.20 -1.02 2.02
CA CYS A 154 -2.78 0.36 2.15
C CYS A 154 -2.36 0.94 0.80
N GLN A 155 -2.86 2.12 0.48
CA GLN A 155 -2.53 2.88 -0.72
C GLN A 155 -2.22 4.31 -0.32
N PHE A 156 -1.19 4.90 -0.92
CA PHE A 156 -0.86 6.30 -0.73
C PHE A 156 0.03 6.82 -1.87
N SER A 157 0.17 8.14 -1.95
CA SER A 157 1.11 8.84 -2.83
C SER A 157 2.26 9.42 -2.00
N GLN A 158 3.50 9.10 -2.35
CA GLN A 158 4.73 9.63 -1.74
C GLN A 158 5.49 10.53 -2.72
N GLN A 159 6.12 11.61 -2.23
CA GLN A 159 6.98 12.42 -3.10
C GLN A 159 8.23 11.66 -3.55
N ILE A 160 8.57 11.80 -4.83
CA ILE A 160 9.78 11.21 -5.42
C ILE A 160 11.02 12.01 -4.97
N ILE A 161 10.93 13.34 -5.01
CA ILE A 161 11.97 14.27 -4.60
C ILE A 161 11.45 15.01 -3.35
N PRO A 162 11.94 14.67 -2.15
CA PRO A 162 11.55 15.33 -0.91
C PRO A 162 11.88 16.83 -0.97
N GLN A 163 10.95 17.68 -0.56
CA GLN A 163 11.15 19.13 -0.52
C GLN A 163 11.81 19.64 0.78
N MET A 164 12.24 18.73 1.66
CA MET A 164 12.73 19.05 3.00
C MET A 164 14.22 18.69 3.10
N SER A 165 15.08 19.70 3.25
CA SER A 165 16.54 19.52 3.24
C SER A 165 17.14 19.10 4.59
N SER A 166 16.44 19.32 5.72
CA SER A 166 16.96 19.10 7.07
C SER A 166 16.95 17.64 7.55
N LYS A 167 16.37 16.73 6.77
CA LYS A 167 16.24 15.29 7.07
C LYS A 167 16.81 14.38 5.96
N GLY A 168 17.59 14.98 5.05
CA GLY A 168 17.93 14.40 3.75
C GLY A 168 18.84 13.16 3.78
N GLU A 169 19.49 12.85 4.91
CA GLU A 169 20.33 11.64 5.00
C GLU A 169 19.50 10.36 5.11
N GLN A 170 18.30 10.43 5.69
CA GLN A 170 17.43 9.27 5.92
C GLN A 170 16.19 9.26 5.02
N ILE A 171 15.78 10.41 4.48
CA ILE A 171 14.71 10.50 3.47
C ILE A 171 15.35 10.64 2.10
N TRP A 172 15.31 9.56 1.32
CA TRP A 172 15.99 9.51 0.03
C TRP A 172 15.13 10.01 -1.13
N PRO A 173 15.76 10.64 -2.14
CA PRO A 173 15.10 10.86 -3.41
C PRO A 173 14.91 9.51 -4.13
N LEU A 174 13.70 9.26 -4.61
CA LEU A 174 13.29 8.00 -5.20
C LEU A 174 13.54 7.94 -6.71
N ASN A 175 14.14 8.96 -7.34
CA ASN A 175 14.46 8.99 -8.78
C ASN A 175 15.78 8.26 -9.13
N HIS A 176 16.20 7.30 -8.31
CA HIS A 176 17.38 6.48 -8.53
C HIS A 176 17.01 5.00 -8.64
N LYS A 177 18.01 4.16 -8.94
CA LYS A 177 17.84 2.70 -8.94
C LYS A 177 17.95 2.17 -7.52
N TYR A 178 16.94 1.41 -7.10
CA TYR A 178 16.90 0.78 -5.79
C TYR A 178 16.44 -0.67 -5.90
N PHE A 179 16.98 -1.54 -5.06
CA PHE A 179 16.34 -2.81 -4.76
C PHE A 179 15.11 -2.51 -3.92
N ILE A 180 14.00 -3.17 -4.27
CA ILE A 180 12.72 -2.97 -3.59
C ILE A 180 12.45 -4.15 -2.70
N MET A 181 12.09 -3.84 -1.46
CA MET A 181 11.76 -4.84 -0.47
C MET A 181 10.37 -4.60 0.10
N GLY A 182 9.69 -5.68 0.47
CA GLY A 182 8.42 -5.67 1.18
C GLY A 182 8.55 -6.37 2.52
N ALA A 183 7.92 -5.82 3.56
CA ALA A 183 7.83 -6.44 4.87
C ALA A 183 6.43 -6.29 5.49
N THR A 184 6.06 -7.22 6.35
CA THR A 184 4.84 -7.14 7.18
C THR A 184 5.10 -7.74 8.56
N GLY A 185 4.41 -7.23 9.58
CA GLY A 185 4.62 -7.65 10.96
C GLY A 185 3.71 -6.98 11.98
N SER A 186 3.97 -7.26 13.25
CA SER A 186 3.31 -6.62 14.40
C SER A 186 3.96 -5.26 14.63
N ALA A 187 3.14 -4.22 14.80
CA ALA A 187 3.61 -2.86 15.09
C ALA A 187 3.52 -2.52 16.59
N GLN A 188 3.52 -3.54 17.45
CA GLN A 188 3.48 -3.36 18.89
C GLN A 188 4.87 -3.05 19.46
N PRO A 189 4.99 -2.12 20.44
CA PRO A 189 6.27 -1.73 21.04
C PRO A 189 7.02 -2.89 21.71
N ASP A 190 6.29 -3.92 22.15
CA ASP A 190 6.81 -5.01 22.99
C ASP A 190 7.09 -6.29 22.21
N ASP A 191 6.83 -6.29 20.89
CA ASP A 191 6.88 -7.50 20.08
C ASP A 191 8.17 -7.55 19.27
N ILE A 192 9.03 -8.53 19.57
CA ILE A 192 10.19 -8.90 18.73
C ILE A 192 9.62 -9.65 17.52
N SER A 193 8.81 -8.98 16.71
CA SER A 193 8.30 -9.59 15.49
C SER A 193 9.43 -9.61 14.47
N ILE A 194 9.83 -10.81 14.05
CA ILE A 194 10.75 -10.97 12.92
C ILE A 194 9.94 -10.58 11.68
N PRO A 195 10.28 -9.49 10.97
CA PRO A 195 9.57 -9.09 9.78
C PRO A 195 9.62 -10.21 8.74
N SER A 196 8.50 -10.49 8.07
CA SER A 196 8.53 -11.33 6.88
C SER A 196 9.11 -10.53 5.73
N PHE A 197 10.38 -10.74 5.40
CA PHE A 197 11.13 -9.93 4.44
C PHE A 197 11.14 -10.54 3.04
N PHE A 198 10.98 -9.68 2.02
CA PHE A 198 11.01 -10.07 0.62
C PHE A 198 11.73 -9.02 -0.20
N SER A 199 12.68 -9.43 -1.04
CA SER A 199 13.44 -8.54 -1.92
C SER A 199 13.25 -8.93 -3.40
N ASN A 200 13.36 -7.95 -4.29
CA ASN A 200 13.43 -8.11 -5.74
C ASN A 200 14.67 -7.41 -6.32
N ASP A 201 14.96 -7.71 -7.58
CA ASP A 201 16.00 -7.04 -8.40
C ASP A 201 15.82 -5.51 -8.45
N PRO A 202 16.89 -4.74 -8.79
CA PRO A 202 16.84 -3.29 -8.70
C PRO A 202 15.89 -2.69 -9.74
N PHE A 203 14.95 -1.87 -9.28
CA PHE A 203 14.01 -1.11 -10.10
C PHE A 203 14.47 0.35 -10.27
N ALA A 204 14.18 0.92 -11.45
CA ALA A 204 14.47 2.30 -11.80
C ALA A 204 13.19 3.02 -12.20
N PHE A 205 13.02 4.26 -11.75
CA PHE A 205 11.98 5.14 -12.29
C PHE A 205 12.48 5.81 -13.57
N THR A 206 12.18 5.24 -14.73
CA THR A 206 12.36 5.94 -16.00
C THR A 206 11.07 6.65 -16.37
N LYS A 207 11.16 7.98 -16.42
CA LYS A 207 10.12 8.93 -16.80
C LYS A 207 9.47 8.61 -18.15
#